data_AF-A0A5R9ALL0-F1
#
_entry.id   AF-A0A5R9ALL0-F1
#
_cell.length_a   1.000
_cell.length_b   1.000
_cell.length_c   1.000
_cell.angle_alpha   90.00
_cell.angle_beta   90.00
_cell.angle_gamma   90.00
#
_symmetry.space_group_name_H-M   'P 1'
#
loop_
_entity.id
_entity.type
_entity.pdbx_description
1 polymer ?
#
loop_
_entity_poly.entity_id
_entity_poly.type
_entity_poly.pdbx_seq_one_letter_code
_entity_poly.pdbx_strand_id
1 'polypeptide(L)'
;MNHMVFNGRPDLSQPIDAQGGDNLDDAAYLFRLLLEDASEQGLDEDEFYFLEDHMLSFFVRVQGYEFLLDAVAMGSISRLRMAYEIWRRSAECVLQDLIEANMGDWGEDELFISI
;
A
#
# COMPACT_ATOMS: atom_id res chain seq x y z
N MET A 1 0.21 7.16 -22.34
CA MET A 1 0.45 7.57 -20.94
C MET A 1 1.94 7.85 -20.83
N ASN A 2 2.33 9.08 -20.47
CA ASN A 2 3.64 9.65 -20.80
C ASN A 2 4.60 9.55 -19.61
N HIS A 3 5.31 8.42 -19.49
CA HIS A 3 6.39 8.24 -18.49
C HIS A 3 7.57 9.23 -18.64
N MET A 4 7.54 10.12 -19.64
CA MET A 4 8.61 11.10 -19.89
C MET A 4 8.59 12.32 -18.96
N VAL A 5 7.49 12.57 -18.23
CA VAL A 5 7.35 13.77 -17.37
C VAL A 5 7.88 13.53 -15.95
N PHE A 6 7.92 12.27 -15.50
CA PHE A 6 8.41 11.93 -14.18
C PHE A 6 9.94 11.88 -14.18
N ASN A 7 10.58 12.89 -13.59
CA ASN A 7 12.04 13.03 -13.52
C ASN A 7 12.69 12.15 -12.43
N GLY A 8 11.96 11.15 -11.91
CA GLY A 8 12.39 10.31 -10.79
C GLY A 8 12.36 11.00 -9.42
N ARG A 9 11.86 12.24 -9.34
CA ARG A 9 11.70 13.00 -8.09
C ARG A 9 10.25 13.46 -7.96
N PRO A 10 9.40 12.73 -7.21
CA PRO A 10 8.01 13.12 -7.03
C PRO A 10 7.93 14.47 -6.29
N ASP A 11 7.00 15.32 -6.73
CA ASP A 11 6.64 16.52 -5.98
C ASP A 11 5.77 16.13 -4.78
N LEU A 12 6.37 16.12 -3.58
CA LEU A 12 5.70 15.72 -2.34
C LEU A 12 4.57 16.67 -1.91
N SER A 13 4.40 17.82 -2.59
CA SER A 13 3.26 18.73 -2.37
C SER A 13 2.01 18.35 -3.18
N GLN A 14 2.13 17.37 -4.08
CA GLN A 14 1.04 16.87 -4.90
C GLN A 14 0.64 15.44 -4.49
N PRO A 15 -0.60 15.02 -4.76
CA PRO A 15 -0.99 13.62 -4.63
C PRO A 15 -0.06 12.69 -5.43
N ILE A 16 0.14 11.47 -4.94
CA ILE A 16 1.13 10.53 -5.50
C ILE A 16 0.85 10.14 -6.96
N ASP A 17 -0.42 10.16 -7.36
CA ASP A 17 -0.90 9.84 -8.70
C ASP A 17 -0.85 11.04 -9.67
N ALA A 18 -0.67 12.26 -9.16
CA ALA A 18 -0.73 13.50 -9.96
C ALA A 18 0.33 13.58 -11.07
N GLN A 19 1.44 12.86 -10.93
CA GLN A 19 2.55 12.84 -11.89
C GLN A 19 2.62 11.56 -12.73
N GLY A 20 1.50 10.84 -12.85
CA GLY A 20 1.40 9.59 -13.60
C GLY A 20 1.79 8.36 -12.79
N GLY A 21 1.70 8.45 -11.45
CA GLY A 21 1.70 7.30 -10.56
C GLY A 21 0.34 6.59 -10.56
N ASP A 22 0.31 5.34 -10.12
CA ASP A 22 -0.95 4.61 -9.92
C ASP A 22 -1.71 5.20 -8.74
N ASN A 23 -3.03 5.33 -8.88
CA ASN A 23 -3.89 5.69 -7.76
C ASN A 23 -4.04 4.49 -6.84
N LEU A 24 -3.36 4.53 -5.69
CA LEU A 24 -3.34 3.42 -4.73
C LEU A 24 -4.71 3.23 -4.03
N ASP A 25 -5.55 4.26 -3.98
CA ASP A 25 -6.91 4.17 -3.44
C ASP A 25 -7.81 3.32 -4.35
N ASP A 26 -7.56 3.30 -5.66
CA ASP A 26 -8.31 2.46 -6.59
C ASP A 26 -8.11 0.97 -6.27
N ALA A 27 -6.89 0.56 -5.90
CA ALA A 27 -6.62 -0.83 -5.50
C ALA A 27 -7.42 -1.22 -4.25
N ALA A 28 -7.43 -0.36 -3.22
CA ALA A 28 -8.22 -0.57 -2.02
C ALA A 28 -9.73 -0.64 -2.33
N TYR A 29 -10.20 0.26 -3.20
CA TYR A 29 -11.60 0.28 -3.63
C TYR A 29 -12.01 -1.00 -4.34
N LEU A 30 -11.17 -1.51 -5.26
CA LEU A 30 -11.45 -2.76 -5.98
C LEU A 30 -11.51 -3.97 -5.04
N PHE A 31 -10.57 -4.11 -4.10
CA PHE A 31 -10.64 -5.19 -3.11
C PHE A 31 -11.87 -5.07 -2.21
N ARG A 32 -12.30 -3.85 -1.86
CA ARG A 32 -13.55 -3.62 -1.13
C ARG A 32 -14.76 -4.13 -1.91
N LEU A 33 -14.83 -3.85 -3.23
CA LEU A 33 -15.95 -4.34 -4.06
C LEU A 33 -16.03 -5.86 -4.07
N LEU A 34 -14.90 -6.56 -4.12
CA LEU A 34 -14.87 -8.03 -4.08
C LEU A 34 -15.31 -8.57 -2.71
N LEU A 35 -14.94 -7.90 -1.61
CA LEU A 35 -15.39 -8.25 -0.26
C LEU A 35 -16.91 -8.07 -0.11
N GLU A 36 -17.43 -6.94 -0.61
CA GLU A 36 -18.87 -6.63 -0.59
C GLU A 36 -19.64 -7.67 -1.41
N ASP A 37 -19.16 -7.99 -2.61
CA ASP A 37 -19.77 -8.98 -3.48
C ASP A 37 -19.78 -10.38 -2.84
N ALA A 38 -18.65 -10.84 -2.29
CA ALA A 38 -18.58 -12.13 -1.60
C ALA A 38 -19.58 -12.18 -0.42
N SER A 39 -19.67 -11.10 0.35
CA SER A 39 -20.63 -11.00 1.46
C SER A 39 -22.09 -11.00 0.99
N GLU A 40 -22.41 -10.29 -0.09
CA GLU A 40 -23.77 -10.19 -0.63
C GLU A 40 -24.25 -11.53 -1.22
N GLN A 41 -23.34 -12.29 -1.81
CA GLN A 41 -23.62 -13.58 -2.42
C GLN A 41 -23.42 -14.78 -1.48
N GLY A 42 -22.81 -14.58 -0.31
CA GLY A 42 -22.47 -15.65 0.64
C GLY A 42 -21.37 -16.58 0.12
N LEU A 43 -20.42 -16.04 -0.64
CA LEU A 43 -19.30 -16.77 -1.21
C LEU A 43 -18.13 -16.86 -0.21
N ASP A 44 -17.38 -17.95 -0.27
CA ASP A 44 -16.09 -18.02 0.40
C ASP A 44 -15.07 -17.17 -0.38
N GLU A 45 -14.58 -16.12 0.27
CA GLU A 45 -13.64 -15.15 -0.29
C GLU A 45 -12.34 -15.82 -0.79
N ASP A 46 -11.83 -16.82 -0.08
CA ASP A 46 -10.59 -17.52 -0.42
C ASP A 46 -10.80 -18.60 -1.49
N GLU A 47 -12.04 -19.01 -1.76
CA GLU A 47 -12.35 -19.90 -2.88
C GLU A 47 -12.60 -19.12 -4.18
N PHE A 48 -13.40 -18.06 -4.12
CA PHE A 48 -13.90 -17.36 -5.32
C PHE A 48 -13.00 -16.21 -5.77
N TYR A 49 -12.36 -15.51 -4.82
CA TYR A 49 -11.49 -14.36 -5.08
C TYR A 49 -10.06 -14.64 -4.62
N PHE A 50 -9.62 -15.88 -4.86
CA PHE A 50 -8.35 -16.39 -4.40
C PHE A 50 -7.17 -15.52 -4.84
N LEU A 51 -6.31 -15.19 -3.88
CA LEU A 51 -5.03 -14.52 -4.12
C LEU A 51 -3.88 -15.48 -3.82
N GLU A 52 -2.98 -15.63 -4.78
CA GLU A 52 -1.80 -16.48 -4.61
C GLU A 52 -0.84 -15.95 -3.52
N ASP A 53 -0.17 -16.86 -2.83
CA ASP A 53 0.76 -16.55 -1.73
C ASP A 53 1.88 -15.59 -2.14
N HIS A 54 2.32 -15.68 -3.39
CA HIS A 54 3.36 -14.79 -3.91
C HIS A 54 2.89 -13.33 -3.99
N MET A 55 1.60 -13.09 -4.22
CA MET A 55 0.99 -11.76 -4.22
C MET A 55 0.87 -11.21 -2.80
N LEU A 56 0.44 -12.03 -1.84
CA LEU A 56 0.38 -11.61 -0.43
C LEU A 56 1.77 -11.23 0.09
N SER A 57 2.77 -12.06 -0.23
CA SER A 57 4.17 -11.79 0.11
C SER A 57 4.69 -10.52 -0.58
N PHE A 58 4.26 -10.26 -1.82
CA PHE A 58 4.59 -9.03 -2.52
C PHE A 58 3.99 -7.80 -1.83
N PHE A 59 2.70 -7.82 -1.47
CA PHE A 59 2.05 -6.71 -0.78
C PHE A 59 2.75 -6.38 0.54
N VAL A 60 3.10 -7.40 1.32
CA VAL A 60 3.83 -7.21 2.58
C VAL A 60 5.22 -6.60 2.36
N ARG A 61 5.97 -7.06 1.36
CA ARG A 61 7.29 -6.49 1.08
C ARG A 61 7.24 -5.02 0.65
N VAL A 62 6.15 -4.60 0.03
CA VAL A 62 6.00 -3.23 -0.49
C VAL A 62 5.41 -2.29 0.56
N GLN A 63 4.51 -2.77 1.41
CA GLN A 63 3.71 -1.92 2.31
C GLN A 63 3.91 -2.24 3.80
N GLY A 64 4.62 -3.33 4.13
CA GLY A 64 4.76 -3.87 5.49
C GLY A 64 3.55 -4.71 5.94
N TYR A 65 3.26 -4.71 7.23
CA TYR A 65 2.13 -5.40 7.87
C TYR A 65 2.23 -6.94 7.89
N GLU A 66 3.39 -7.48 8.29
CA GLU A 66 3.65 -8.92 8.43
C GLU A 66 2.60 -9.62 9.31
N PHE A 67 2.08 -8.95 10.34
CA PHE A 67 1.06 -9.51 11.21
C PHE A 67 -0.25 -9.86 10.47
N LEU A 68 -0.55 -9.23 9.33
CA LEU A 68 -1.70 -9.59 8.50
C LEU A 68 -1.44 -10.89 7.71
N LEU A 69 -0.19 -11.14 7.32
CA LEU A 69 0.19 -12.42 6.71
C LEU A 69 0.07 -13.56 7.72
N ASP A 70 0.51 -13.33 8.96
CA ASP A 70 0.32 -14.28 10.05
C ASP A 70 -1.17 -14.54 10.31
N ALA A 71 -2.01 -13.50 10.27
CA ALA A 71 -3.45 -13.61 10.43
C ALA A 71 -4.11 -14.49 9.36
N VAL A 72 -3.68 -14.38 8.10
CA VAL A 72 -4.09 -15.29 7.01
C VAL A 72 -3.62 -16.71 7.27
N ALA A 73 -2.37 -16.91 7.69
CA ALA A 73 -1.83 -18.24 7.98
C ALA A 73 -2.57 -18.94 9.13
N MET A 74 -3.09 -18.17 10.10
CA MET A 74 -3.94 -18.66 11.18
C MET A 74 -5.41 -18.87 10.78
N GLY A 75 -5.80 -18.51 9.56
CA GLY A 75 -7.19 -18.55 9.10
C GLY A 75 -8.12 -17.55 9.79
N SER A 76 -7.56 -16.49 10.38
CA SER A 76 -8.32 -15.48 11.15
C SER A 76 -8.88 -14.36 10.28
N ILE A 77 -8.31 -14.15 9.09
CA ILE A 77 -8.80 -13.29 8.02
C ILE A 77 -8.57 -13.98 6.68
N SER A 78 -9.36 -13.66 5.68
CA SER A 78 -9.13 -14.12 4.30
C SER A 78 -7.95 -13.39 3.66
N ARG A 79 -7.45 -13.96 2.56
CA ARG A 79 -6.42 -13.36 1.70
C ARG A 79 -6.92 -12.06 1.07
N LEU A 80 -8.17 -12.07 0.63
CA LEU A 80 -8.81 -10.88 0.04
C LEU A 80 -8.92 -9.75 1.07
N ARG A 81 -9.30 -10.08 2.31
CA ARG A 81 -9.37 -9.10 3.40
C ARG A 81 -8.01 -8.53 3.75
N MET A 82 -6.97 -9.36 3.79
CA MET A 82 -5.59 -8.91 3.97
C MET A 82 -5.20 -7.88 2.89
N ALA A 83 -5.48 -8.18 1.62
CA ALA A 83 -5.16 -7.27 0.53
C ALA A 83 -5.87 -5.91 0.71
N TYR A 84 -7.17 -5.91 0.97
CA TYR A 84 -7.90 -4.66 1.26
C TYR A 84 -7.28 -3.86 2.43
N GLU A 85 -6.94 -4.53 3.53
CA GLU A 85 -6.39 -3.86 4.72
C GLU A 85 -4.99 -3.29 4.50
N ILE A 86 -4.17 -3.90 3.65
CA ILE A 86 -2.87 -3.35 3.25
C ILE A 86 -3.09 -2.15 2.32
N TRP A 87 -3.83 -2.34 1.23
CA TRP A 87 -3.94 -1.33 0.18
C TRP A 87 -4.68 -0.07 0.65
N ARG A 88 -5.65 -0.18 1.58
CA ARG A 88 -6.33 1.00 2.15
C ARG A 88 -5.43 1.90 3.00
N ARG A 89 -4.23 1.44 3.37
CA ARG A 89 -3.23 2.20 4.16
C ARG A 89 -2.00 2.60 3.34
N SER A 90 -1.99 2.24 2.05
CA SER A 90 -0.80 2.33 1.20
C SER A 90 -0.29 3.75 1.00
N ALA A 91 -1.17 4.75 0.95
CA ALA A 91 -0.76 6.15 0.80
C ALA A 91 0.15 6.63 1.94
N GLU A 92 -0.07 6.16 3.18
CA GLU A 92 0.74 6.53 4.34
C GLU A 92 2.16 5.94 4.24
N CYS A 93 2.25 4.64 3.93
CA CYS A 93 3.51 3.92 3.81
C CYS A 93 4.36 4.47 2.66
N VAL A 94 3.75 4.67 1.49
CA VAL A 94 4.49 5.18 0.33
C VAL A 94 4.94 6.62 0.54
N LEU A 95 4.13 7.46 1.22
CA LEU A 95 4.57 8.80 1.58
C LEU A 95 5.76 8.78 2.55
N GLN A 96 5.75 7.87 3.54
CA GLN A 96 6.87 7.70 4.46
C GLN A 96 8.13 7.24 3.72
N ASP A 97 8.06 6.23 2.87
CA ASP A 97 9.18 5.73 2.08
C ASP A 97 9.75 6.81 1.15
N LEU A 98 8.86 7.63 0.55
CA LEU A 98 9.26 8.77 -0.27
C LEU A 98 9.96 9.84 0.56
N ILE A 99 9.48 10.12 1.77
CA ILE A 99 10.16 11.04 2.69
C ILE A 99 11.55 10.50 3.05
N GLU A 100 11.66 9.24 3.45
CA GLU A 100 12.94 8.62 3.86
C GLU A 100 13.95 8.55 2.69
N ALA A 101 13.49 8.23 1.48
CA ALA A 101 14.35 8.15 0.30
C ALA A 101 14.85 9.52 -0.20
N ASN A 102 14.10 10.61 0.09
CA ASN A 102 14.42 11.96 -0.41
C ASN A 102 14.96 12.91 0.67
N MET A 103 14.69 12.64 1.95
CA MET A 103 15.34 13.30 3.08
C MET A 103 16.57 12.48 3.45
N GLY A 104 17.70 12.79 2.82
CA GLY A 104 18.99 12.23 3.21
C GLY A 104 19.26 12.44 4.70
N ASP A 105 19.99 11.49 5.29
CA ASP A 105 20.49 11.49 6.66
C ASP A 105 20.90 12.91 7.08
N TRP A 106 20.05 13.58 7.85
CA TRP A 106 20.46 14.76 8.60
C TRP A 106 21.40 14.23 9.67
N GLY A 107 22.69 14.13 9.31
CA GLY A 107 23.74 13.95 10.28
C GLY A 107 23.52 14.97 11.40
N GLU A 108 23.85 14.58 12.64
CA GLU A 108 23.62 15.32 13.89
C GLU A 108 24.19 16.77 13.93
N ASP A 109 24.69 17.30 12.82
CA ASP A 109 25.30 18.62 12.68
C ASP A 109 24.32 19.59 11.98
N GLU A 110 23.29 20.06 12.68
CA GLU A 110 22.78 21.45 12.60
C GLU A 110 21.51 21.64 13.45
N LEU A 111 21.60 21.34 14.75
CA LEU A 111 20.70 21.92 15.76
C LEU A 111 21.38 23.11 16.46
N PHE A 112 21.62 24.18 15.70
CA PHE A 112 21.83 25.51 16.25
C PHE A 112 20.72 26.44 15.76
N ILE A 113 19.53 26.28 16.34
CA ILE A 113 18.59 27.39 16.42
C ILE A 113 18.92 28.13 17.72
N SER A 114 19.69 29.21 17.61
CA SER A 114 19.76 30.21 18.67
C SER A 114 18.39 30.86 18.84
N ILE A 115 18.02 31.01 20.11
CA ILE A 115 16.82 31.65 20.68
C ILE A 115 16.48 32.97 19.98
#